data_AF-A0A1D6HZI4-F1
#
_entry.id   AF-A0A1D6HZI4-F1
#
_cell.length_a   1.000
_cell.length_b   1.000
_cell.length_c   1.000
_cell.angle_alpha   90.00
_cell.angle_beta   90.00
_cell.angle_gamma   90.00
#
_symmetry.space_group_name_H-M   'P 1'
#
loop_
_entity.id
_entity.type
_entity.pdbx_description
1 polymer ?
#
loop_
_entity_poly.entity_id
_entity_poly.type
_entity_poly.pdbx_seq_one_letter_code
_entity_poly.pdbx_strand_id
1 'polypeptide(L)'
;MMAKANGAVHASTKEPLFSFGVIADVQYADIPDGRSFLGVPRYYRHSITVLQRAVNRWNEQGNIKFSINFGDIIDGYCPKDKSLWAVQKVLDEFDKFDGPTYHMIGNHCLYNLPRSQLVSLLKIATDSDRAYYDFSPCPGFRIVVLDAYDFSCLGWPHDHPVTIAAMKLLDEKNPNTDKNSPDGLVGVDRRFVKFNGAVGKEQVSWLNDVLQDASTQHQNVIICSHLPMDPGASSPAALMWNYDEVMAIVHQYNCVKACFAGHDHKGGHSVDSHAFMSILQTTTYTMFASVAKFV
;
A
#
# COMPACT_ATOMS: atom_id res chain seq x y z
N MET A 1 43.59 31.76 -30.18
CA MET A 1 42.43 31.44 -29.34
C MET A 1 41.60 30.38 -30.06
N MET A 2 41.63 29.13 -29.61
CA MET A 2 40.75 28.08 -30.12
C MET A 2 39.54 27.97 -29.19
N ALA A 3 38.35 28.20 -29.72
CA ALA A 3 37.10 27.92 -29.02
C ALA A 3 36.87 26.40 -29.02
N LYS A 4 36.88 25.79 -27.83
CA LYS A 4 36.40 24.42 -27.63
C LYS A 4 34.87 24.45 -27.67
N ALA A 5 34.28 23.70 -28.60
CA ALA A 5 32.86 23.43 -28.61
C ALA A 5 32.49 22.58 -27.37
N ASN A 6 31.54 23.07 -26.58
CA ASN A 6 30.93 22.30 -25.49
C ASN A 6 30.08 21.19 -26.11
N GLY A 7 30.54 19.94 -25.97
CA GLY A 7 29.76 18.76 -26.31
C GLY A 7 28.51 18.69 -25.45
N ALA A 8 27.34 18.70 -26.09
CA ALA A 8 26.09 18.35 -25.46
C ALA A 8 26.18 16.88 -25.00
N VAL A 9 26.14 16.67 -23.69
CA VAL A 9 25.99 15.33 -23.11
C VAL A 9 24.56 14.90 -23.42
N HIS A 10 24.38 14.06 -24.43
CA HIS A 10 23.12 13.35 -24.64
C HIS A 10 22.93 12.40 -23.44
N ALA A 11 22.02 12.74 -22.54
CA ALA A 11 21.46 11.77 -21.61
C ALA A 11 20.79 10.68 -22.46
N SER A 12 21.39 9.50 -22.50
CA SER A 12 20.76 8.31 -23.08
C SER A 12 19.50 8.01 -22.26
N THR A 13 18.34 8.37 -22.80
CA THR A 13 17.04 8.00 -22.23
C THR A 13 16.83 6.52 -22.47
N LYS A 14 17.39 5.67 -21.60
CA LYS A 14 17.11 4.24 -21.60
C LYS A 14 15.59 4.04 -21.46
N GLU A 15 15.01 3.23 -22.34
CA GLU A 15 13.61 2.81 -22.21
C GLU A 15 13.42 2.01 -20.92
N PRO A 16 12.31 2.22 -20.19
CA PRO A 16 12.04 1.48 -18.96
C PRO A 16 11.77 0.01 -19.27
N LEU A 17 12.25 -0.90 -18.41
CA LEU A 17 11.97 -2.34 -18.52
C LEU A 17 10.48 -2.64 -18.45
N PHE A 18 9.79 -1.92 -17.56
CA PHE A 18 8.34 -1.85 -17.50
C PHE A 18 7.89 -0.56 -16.81
N SER A 19 6.62 -0.23 -16.99
CA SER A 19 5.92 0.84 -16.27
C SER A 19 4.62 0.29 -15.70
N PHE A 20 4.19 0.80 -14.56
CA PHE A 20 2.92 0.40 -13.95
C PHE A 20 2.19 1.61 -13.35
N GLY A 21 0.86 1.52 -13.33
CA GLY A 21 -0.02 2.48 -12.69
C GLY A 21 -0.07 2.22 -11.19
N VAL A 22 -0.04 3.27 -10.38
CA VAL A 22 -0.15 3.14 -8.93
C VAL A 22 -1.09 4.19 -8.36
N ILE A 23 -1.94 3.77 -7.44
CA ILE A 23 -2.88 4.63 -6.70
C ILE A 23 -3.07 4.09 -5.28
N ALA A 24 -3.30 5.00 -4.33
CA ALA A 24 -3.53 4.68 -2.92
C ALA A 24 -4.72 5.47 -2.39
N ASP A 25 -5.42 4.86 -1.43
CA ASP A 25 -6.46 5.50 -0.62
C ASP A 25 -7.52 6.23 -1.46
N VAL A 26 -8.17 5.49 -2.38
CA VAL A 26 -9.30 6.03 -3.13
C VAL A 26 -10.39 6.48 -2.16
N GLN A 27 -10.67 5.71 -1.10
CA GLN A 27 -11.59 6.07 -0.02
C GLN A 27 -12.90 6.67 -0.52
N TYR A 28 -13.50 6.05 -1.55
CA TYR A 28 -14.79 6.50 -2.07
C TYR A 28 -15.91 6.27 -1.05
N ALA A 29 -16.80 7.25 -0.92
CA ALA A 29 -18.09 7.08 -0.28
C ALA A 29 -19.10 8.07 -0.86
N ASP A 30 -20.35 7.65 -1.04
CA ASP A 30 -21.41 8.52 -1.53
C ASP A 30 -22.02 9.37 -0.41
N ILE A 31 -21.16 10.18 0.22
CA ILE A 31 -21.49 11.09 1.33
C ILE A 31 -20.90 12.49 1.04
N PRO A 32 -21.43 13.56 1.67
CA PRO A 32 -20.82 14.89 1.57
C PRO A 32 -19.36 14.90 2.03
N ASP A 33 -18.57 15.83 1.50
CA ASP A 33 -17.19 16.04 1.90
C ASP A 33 -17.05 16.23 3.41
N GLY A 34 -15.96 15.70 3.96
CA GLY A 34 -15.71 15.67 5.40
C GLY A 34 -14.29 16.09 5.75
N ARG A 35 -13.84 15.65 6.91
CA ARG A 35 -12.48 15.87 7.41
C ARG A 35 -11.98 14.62 8.11
N SER A 36 -10.68 14.39 8.07
CA SER A 36 -10.01 13.43 8.94
C SER A 36 -10.05 13.92 10.40
N PHE A 37 -9.67 13.05 11.33
CA PHE A 37 -9.51 13.40 12.74
C PHE A 37 -8.58 14.62 12.95
N LEU A 38 -7.54 14.75 12.13
CA LEU A 38 -6.60 15.87 12.14
C LEU A 38 -7.13 17.11 11.41
N GLY A 39 -8.41 17.13 11.03
CA GLY A 39 -9.05 18.24 10.35
C GLY A 39 -8.75 18.35 8.85
N VAL A 40 -8.09 17.35 8.26
CA VAL A 40 -7.64 17.39 6.87
C VAL A 40 -8.82 17.05 5.92
N PRO A 41 -9.16 17.88 4.91
CA PRO A 41 -10.37 17.68 4.09
C PRO A 41 -10.43 16.34 3.35
N ARG A 42 -11.58 15.68 3.34
CA ARG A 42 -11.82 14.44 2.57
C ARG A 42 -12.92 14.64 1.53
N TYR A 43 -12.60 14.40 0.25
CA TYR A 43 -13.51 14.58 -0.88
C TYR A 43 -14.08 13.24 -1.36
N TYR A 44 -14.94 12.61 -0.57
CA TYR A 44 -15.35 11.20 -0.74
C TYR A 44 -15.99 10.88 -2.09
N ARG A 45 -16.82 11.78 -2.64
CA ARG A 45 -17.43 11.58 -3.97
C ARG A 45 -16.45 11.88 -5.09
N HIS A 46 -15.52 12.82 -4.87
CA HIS A 46 -14.57 13.22 -5.90
C HIS A 46 -13.51 12.15 -6.16
N SER A 47 -13.19 11.31 -5.18
CA SER A 47 -12.10 10.35 -5.31
C SER A 47 -12.31 9.33 -6.44
N ILE A 48 -13.54 8.93 -6.74
CA ILE A 48 -13.81 8.07 -7.90
C ILE A 48 -13.54 8.79 -9.24
N THR A 49 -13.74 10.10 -9.31
CA THR A 49 -13.34 10.91 -10.48
C THR A 49 -11.83 10.96 -10.61
N VAL A 50 -11.08 10.96 -9.50
CA VAL A 50 -9.62 10.88 -9.55
C VAL A 50 -9.18 9.51 -10.08
N LEU A 51 -9.80 8.42 -9.63
CA LEU A 51 -9.55 7.08 -10.16
C LEU A 51 -9.84 6.99 -11.66
N GLN A 52 -10.99 7.51 -12.11
CA GLN A 52 -11.34 7.57 -13.54
C GLN A 52 -10.27 8.27 -14.37
N ARG A 53 -9.76 9.41 -13.89
CA ARG A 53 -8.66 10.13 -14.56
C ARG A 53 -7.36 9.33 -14.57
N ALA A 54 -7.03 8.64 -13.48
CA ALA A 54 -5.85 7.80 -13.38
C ALA A 54 -5.91 6.66 -14.41
N VAL A 55 -7.02 5.92 -14.44
CA VAL A 55 -7.23 4.80 -15.39
C VAL A 55 -7.18 5.29 -16.84
N ASN A 56 -7.91 6.35 -17.17
CA ASN A 56 -7.86 6.93 -18.51
C ASN A 56 -6.44 7.34 -18.90
N ARG A 57 -5.69 7.95 -17.97
CA ARG A 57 -4.31 8.38 -18.23
C ARG A 57 -3.37 7.20 -18.46
N TRP A 58 -3.52 6.11 -17.71
CA TRP A 58 -2.72 4.91 -17.89
C TRP A 58 -3.00 4.26 -19.25
N ASN A 59 -4.27 4.19 -19.66
CA ASN A 59 -4.66 3.66 -20.97
C ASN A 59 -4.13 4.56 -22.12
N GLU A 60 -4.31 5.88 -22.01
CA GLU A 60 -3.81 6.86 -22.99
C GLU A 60 -2.29 6.83 -23.15
N GLN A 61 -1.56 6.67 -22.05
CA GLN A 61 -0.10 6.58 -22.10
C GLN A 61 0.37 5.33 -22.83
N GLY A 62 -0.39 4.23 -22.72
CA GLY A 62 0.02 2.93 -23.22
C GLY A 62 1.26 2.39 -22.51
N ASN A 63 1.64 1.14 -22.83
CA ASN A 63 2.82 0.46 -22.27
C ASN A 63 2.85 0.40 -20.72
N ILE A 64 1.68 0.48 -20.08
CA ILE A 64 1.51 0.21 -18.65
C ILE A 64 1.23 -1.28 -18.49
N LYS A 65 2.14 -2.03 -17.85
CA LYS A 65 2.06 -3.50 -17.74
C LYS A 65 0.96 -3.96 -16.80
N PHE A 66 0.73 -3.22 -15.73
CA PHE A 66 -0.31 -3.49 -14.74
C PHE A 66 -0.63 -2.19 -13.98
N SER A 67 -1.72 -2.21 -13.22
CA SER A 67 -1.98 -1.20 -12.20
C SER A 67 -2.08 -1.84 -10.82
N ILE A 68 -1.81 -1.08 -9.75
CA ILE A 68 -1.92 -1.58 -8.38
C ILE A 68 -2.57 -0.55 -7.46
N ASN A 69 -3.60 -0.99 -6.73
CA ASN A 69 -4.30 -0.24 -5.70
C ASN A 69 -3.77 -0.58 -4.30
N PHE A 70 -3.26 0.42 -3.59
CA PHE A 70 -2.64 0.29 -2.27
C PHE A 70 -3.65 0.26 -1.11
N GLY A 71 -4.80 -0.37 -1.29
CA GLY A 71 -5.82 -0.51 -0.25
C GLY A 71 -6.70 0.72 -0.09
N ASP A 72 -7.51 0.71 0.98
CA ASP A 72 -8.47 1.76 1.31
C ASP A 72 -9.38 2.16 0.13
N ILE A 73 -9.99 1.16 -0.49
CA ILE A 73 -10.79 1.31 -1.72
C ILE A 73 -12.05 2.18 -1.52
N ILE A 74 -12.69 2.06 -0.35
CA ILE A 74 -13.83 2.88 0.08
C ILE A 74 -13.59 3.43 1.48
N ASP A 75 -14.22 4.55 1.84
CA ASP A 75 -14.02 5.16 3.16
C ASP A 75 -14.78 4.41 4.28
N GLY A 76 -14.33 4.56 5.52
CA GLY A 76 -14.88 3.89 6.70
C GLY A 76 -16.22 4.47 7.12
N TYR A 77 -16.51 5.71 6.70
CA TYR A 77 -17.80 6.38 6.81
C TYR A 77 -18.77 6.01 5.70
N CYS A 78 -18.39 5.14 4.75
CA CYS A 78 -19.37 4.55 3.83
C CYS A 78 -20.48 3.88 4.66
N PRO A 79 -21.77 4.19 4.39
CA PRO A 79 -22.89 3.49 5.03
C PRO A 79 -22.75 1.98 4.84
N LYS A 80 -22.85 1.21 5.93
CA LYS A 80 -22.48 -0.23 5.92
C LYS A 80 -23.35 -1.07 5.00
N ASP A 81 -24.61 -0.69 4.82
CA ASP A 81 -25.53 -1.26 3.85
C ASP A 81 -25.15 -0.97 2.39
N LYS A 82 -24.29 0.03 2.15
CA LYS A 82 -23.78 0.41 0.83
C LYS A 82 -22.34 -0.02 0.57
N SER A 83 -21.63 -0.59 1.54
CA SER A 83 -20.22 -0.99 1.43
C SER A 83 -19.95 -1.85 0.19
N LEU A 84 -20.73 -2.91 -0.02
CA LEU A 84 -20.55 -3.83 -1.13
C LEU A 84 -20.74 -3.12 -2.49
N TRP A 85 -21.79 -2.33 -2.61
CA TRP A 85 -22.05 -1.53 -3.82
C TRP A 85 -20.92 -0.53 -4.09
N ALA A 86 -20.44 0.16 -3.05
CA ALA A 86 -19.39 1.15 -3.18
C ALA A 86 -18.06 0.51 -3.61
N VAL A 87 -17.72 -0.65 -3.03
CA VAL A 87 -16.54 -1.44 -3.46
C VAL A 87 -16.69 -1.85 -4.92
N GLN A 88 -17.83 -2.43 -5.31
CA GLN A 88 -18.06 -2.84 -6.69
C GLN A 88 -17.96 -1.66 -7.66
N LYS A 89 -18.54 -0.52 -7.30
CA LYS A 89 -18.48 0.70 -8.12
C LYS A 89 -17.05 1.19 -8.36
N VAL A 90 -16.17 1.07 -7.36
CA VAL A 90 -14.75 1.44 -7.52
C VAL A 90 -14.01 0.37 -8.35
N LEU A 91 -14.32 -0.91 -8.15
CA LEU A 91 -13.76 -2.01 -8.96
C LEU A 91 -14.15 -1.90 -10.44
N ASP A 92 -15.40 -1.50 -10.74
CA ASP A 92 -15.86 -1.28 -12.11
C ASP A 92 -15.05 -0.18 -12.83
N GLU A 93 -14.45 0.77 -12.10
CA GLU A 93 -13.54 1.76 -12.67
C GLU A 93 -12.14 1.20 -12.91
N PHE A 94 -11.63 0.35 -12.01
CA PHE A 94 -10.38 -0.38 -12.21
C PHE A 94 -10.46 -1.38 -13.38
N ASP A 95 -11.61 -2.03 -13.58
CA ASP A 95 -11.84 -2.99 -14.67
C ASP A 95 -11.84 -2.31 -16.07
N LYS A 96 -11.83 -0.97 -16.14
CA LYS A 96 -11.63 -0.19 -17.38
C LYS A 96 -10.16 -0.01 -17.77
N PHE A 97 -9.22 -0.37 -16.90
CA PHE A 97 -7.80 -0.33 -17.23
C PHE A 97 -7.46 -1.43 -18.24
N ASP A 98 -6.67 -1.09 -19.26
CA ASP A 98 -6.28 -2.01 -20.34
C ASP A 98 -5.11 -2.94 -19.91
N GLY A 99 -5.31 -3.66 -18.80
CA GLY A 99 -4.33 -4.57 -18.22
C GLY A 99 -4.78 -5.15 -16.87
N PRO A 100 -3.95 -6.01 -16.26
CA PRO A 100 -4.25 -6.55 -14.94
C PRO A 100 -4.17 -5.45 -13.88
N THR A 101 -5.13 -5.47 -12.96
CA THR A 101 -5.13 -4.63 -11.75
C THR A 101 -4.94 -5.51 -10.54
N TYR A 102 -3.97 -5.15 -9.71
CA TYR A 102 -3.67 -5.79 -8.44
C TYR A 102 -4.18 -4.95 -7.28
N HIS A 103 -4.61 -5.61 -6.22
CA HIS A 103 -5.21 -4.96 -5.07
C HIS A 103 -4.60 -5.49 -3.77
N MET A 104 -4.57 -4.65 -2.75
CA MET A 104 -4.30 -5.06 -1.38
C MET A 104 -5.37 -4.50 -0.45
N ILE A 105 -5.40 -4.98 0.79
CA ILE A 105 -6.35 -4.57 1.81
C ILE A 105 -5.76 -3.42 2.65
N GLY A 106 -6.57 -2.40 2.90
CA GLY A 106 -6.29 -1.34 3.88
C GLY A 106 -7.26 -1.40 5.08
N ASN A 107 -7.05 -0.58 6.10
CA ASN A 107 -7.91 -0.57 7.28
C ASN A 107 -9.35 -0.18 6.94
N HIS A 108 -9.54 0.77 6.01
CA HIS A 108 -10.88 1.18 5.60
C HIS A 108 -11.62 0.09 4.83
N CYS A 109 -10.92 -0.82 4.14
CA CYS A 109 -11.55 -2.00 3.57
C CYS A 109 -12.16 -2.86 4.69
N LEU A 110 -11.38 -3.13 5.74
CA LEU A 110 -11.76 -3.98 6.88
C LEU A 110 -12.80 -3.35 7.81
N TYR A 111 -12.96 -2.01 7.77
CA TYR A 111 -14.09 -1.34 8.45
C TYR A 111 -15.43 -1.61 7.77
N ASN A 112 -15.44 -2.05 6.52
CA ASN A 112 -16.63 -2.07 5.68
C ASN A 112 -17.11 -3.47 5.32
N LEU A 113 -16.19 -4.38 4.99
CA LEU A 113 -16.52 -5.74 4.59
C LEU A 113 -15.64 -6.76 5.32
N PRO A 114 -16.14 -7.99 5.55
CA PRO A 114 -15.33 -9.09 6.06
C PRO A 114 -14.14 -9.39 5.14
N ARG A 115 -13.02 -9.82 5.73
CA ARG A 115 -11.79 -10.19 5.03
C ARG A 115 -12.01 -11.20 3.90
N SER A 116 -12.72 -12.29 4.17
CA SER A 116 -13.01 -13.33 3.16
C SER A 116 -13.77 -12.79 1.95
N GLN A 117 -14.73 -11.88 2.18
CA GLN A 117 -15.45 -11.21 1.11
C GLN A 117 -14.55 -10.26 0.31
N LEU A 118 -13.65 -9.53 0.98
CA LEU A 118 -12.68 -8.64 0.31
C LEU A 118 -11.68 -9.42 -0.55
N VAL A 119 -11.12 -10.52 -0.05
CA VAL A 119 -10.19 -11.37 -0.82
C VAL A 119 -10.85 -11.83 -2.13
N SER A 120 -12.11 -12.26 -2.06
CA SER A 120 -12.88 -12.67 -3.24
C SER A 120 -13.17 -11.49 -4.20
N LEU A 121 -13.70 -10.37 -3.69
CA LEU A 121 -14.06 -9.20 -4.52
C LEU A 121 -12.83 -8.58 -5.21
N LEU A 122 -11.72 -8.50 -4.48
CA LEU A 122 -10.46 -7.95 -4.97
C LEU A 122 -9.68 -8.94 -5.85
N LYS A 123 -10.24 -10.13 -6.12
CA LYS A 123 -9.63 -11.18 -6.95
C LYS A 123 -8.20 -11.52 -6.50
N ILE A 124 -7.94 -11.49 -5.19
CA ILE A 124 -6.62 -11.84 -4.64
C ILE A 124 -6.46 -13.36 -4.78
N ALA A 125 -5.52 -13.79 -5.63
CA ALA A 125 -5.34 -15.18 -6.04
C ALA A 125 -4.66 -16.02 -4.94
N THR A 126 -5.44 -16.45 -3.95
CA THR A 126 -4.99 -17.27 -2.82
C THR A 126 -5.96 -18.42 -2.56
N ASP A 127 -5.44 -19.55 -2.05
CA ASP A 127 -6.25 -20.72 -1.71
C ASP A 127 -7.00 -20.57 -0.36
N SER A 128 -6.95 -19.39 0.26
CA SER A 128 -7.52 -19.09 1.59
C SER A 128 -7.81 -17.60 1.77
N ASP A 129 -8.28 -17.19 2.96
CA ASP A 129 -8.49 -15.78 3.39
C ASP A 129 -7.21 -14.94 3.52
N ARG A 130 -6.09 -15.49 3.04
CA ARG A 130 -4.79 -14.84 2.90
C ARG A 130 -4.89 -13.68 1.90
N ALA A 131 -4.32 -12.52 2.24
CA ALA A 131 -4.35 -11.34 1.37
C ALA A 131 -2.96 -10.87 0.92
N TYR A 132 -1.93 -11.72 1.05
CA TYR A 132 -0.57 -11.47 0.57
C TYR A 132 -0.20 -12.46 -0.54
N TYR A 133 0.61 -11.99 -1.49
CA TYR A 133 0.98 -12.72 -2.71
C TYR A 133 2.17 -12.06 -3.42
N ASP A 134 2.78 -12.75 -4.39
CA ASP A 134 3.79 -12.21 -5.27
C ASP A 134 3.50 -12.55 -6.74
N PHE A 135 4.07 -11.77 -7.67
CA PHE A 135 3.97 -12.04 -9.11
C PHE A 135 5.16 -11.44 -9.87
N SER A 136 5.39 -11.92 -11.10
CA SER A 136 6.46 -11.40 -11.97
C SER A 136 5.86 -10.60 -13.14
N PRO A 137 6.07 -9.27 -13.21
CA PRO A 137 5.54 -8.44 -14.29
C PRO A 137 6.37 -8.55 -15.57
N CYS A 138 7.65 -8.92 -15.45
CA CYS A 138 8.57 -9.21 -16.54
C CYS A 138 9.75 -10.06 -16.02
N PRO A 139 10.50 -10.73 -16.90
CA PRO A 139 11.71 -11.47 -16.52
C PRO A 139 12.67 -10.59 -15.69
N GLY A 140 13.20 -11.16 -14.61
CA GLY A 140 14.13 -10.46 -13.71
C GLY A 140 13.48 -9.52 -12.69
N PHE A 141 12.15 -9.44 -12.62
CA PHE A 141 11.44 -8.66 -11.60
C PHE A 141 10.37 -9.47 -10.88
N ARG A 142 10.16 -9.14 -9.61
CA ARG A 142 9.10 -9.67 -8.74
C ARG A 142 8.45 -8.54 -7.95
N ILE A 143 7.12 -8.51 -7.94
CA ILE A 143 6.33 -7.66 -7.05
C ILE A 143 5.86 -8.52 -5.90
N VAL A 144 6.07 -8.05 -4.67
CA VAL A 144 5.61 -8.70 -3.44
C VAL A 144 4.57 -7.79 -2.79
N VAL A 145 3.36 -8.31 -2.58
CA VAL A 145 2.25 -7.58 -1.95
C VAL A 145 2.03 -8.16 -0.56
N LEU A 146 2.25 -7.33 0.47
CA LEU A 146 2.05 -7.67 1.86
C LEU A 146 0.62 -7.37 2.31
N ASP A 147 0.13 -8.22 3.21
CA ASP A 147 -1.05 -7.95 4.02
C ASP A 147 -0.61 -7.41 5.38
N ALA A 148 -0.61 -6.09 5.50
CA ALA A 148 -0.25 -5.36 6.71
C ALA A 148 -1.28 -5.49 7.85
N TYR A 149 -2.40 -6.19 7.61
CA TYR A 149 -3.47 -6.44 8.59
C TYR A 149 -3.63 -7.93 8.90
N ASP A 150 -2.70 -8.77 8.44
CA ASP A 150 -2.64 -10.20 8.74
C ASP A 150 -2.63 -10.43 10.26
N PHE A 151 -1.81 -9.67 10.99
CA PHE A 151 -1.89 -9.55 12.45
C PHE A 151 -2.41 -8.18 12.86
N SER A 152 -3.72 -8.06 13.10
CA SER A 152 -4.33 -6.79 13.52
C SER A 152 -5.59 -7.00 14.35
N CYS A 153 -6.07 -5.91 14.97
CA CYS A 153 -7.38 -5.87 15.62
C CYS A 153 -8.55 -5.83 14.61
N LEU A 154 -8.27 -5.84 13.31
CA LEU A 154 -9.22 -5.66 12.22
C LEU A 154 -9.26 -6.90 11.32
N GLY A 155 -10.36 -7.06 10.59
CA GLY A 155 -10.51 -8.03 9.51
C GLY A 155 -10.78 -9.47 9.90
N TRP A 156 -10.34 -9.93 11.07
CA TRP A 156 -10.69 -11.24 11.62
C TRP A 156 -11.91 -11.16 12.56
N PRO A 157 -12.68 -12.25 12.74
CA PRO A 157 -13.75 -12.33 13.75
C PRO A 157 -13.27 -11.97 15.16
N HIS A 158 -14.17 -11.49 16.02
CA HIS A 158 -13.81 -11.00 17.35
C HIS A 158 -13.17 -12.08 18.25
N ASP A 159 -13.63 -13.32 18.10
CA ASP A 159 -13.15 -14.51 18.82
C ASP A 159 -11.97 -15.21 18.12
N HIS A 160 -11.49 -14.69 16.99
CA HIS A 160 -10.35 -15.25 16.29
C HIS A 160 -9.06 -15.07 17.11
N PRO A 161 -8.18 -16.09 17.19
CA PRO A 161 -6.95 -16.02 17.98
C PRO A 161 -6.06 -14.82 17.64
N VAL A 162 -6.01 -14.42 16.36
CA VAL A 162 -5.28 -13.23 15.92
C VAL A 162 -5.88 -11.96 16.49
N THR A 163 -7.21 -11.78 16.43
CA THR A 163 -7.88 -10.59 16.97
C THR A 163 -7.62 -10.45 18.47
N ILE A 164 -7.73 -11.56 19.21
CA ILE A 164 -7.49 -11.58 20.65
C ILE A 164 -6.03 -11.22 20.96
N ALA A 165 -5.07 -11.82 20.26
CA ALA A 165 -3.65 -11.56 20.46
C ALA A 165 -3.26 -10.12 20.08
N ALA A 166 -3.81 -9.60 18.97
CA ALA A 166 -3.57 -8.23 18.51
C ALA A 166 -4.18 -7.20 19.45
N MET A 167 -5.42 -7.43 19.94
CA MET A 167 -6.04 -6.58 20.96
C MET A 167 -5.21 -6.55 22.24
N LYS A 168 -4.72 -7.71 22.71
CA LYS A 168 -3.84 -7.78 23.89
C LYS A 168 -2.56 -6.97 23.69
N LEU A 169 -1.88 -7.14 22.54
CA LEU A 169 -0.67 -6.35 22.24
C LEU A 169 -0.97 -4.85 22.21
N LEU A 170 -2.08 -4.46 21.58
CA LEU A 170 -2.47 -3.07 21.49
C LEU A 170 -2.84 -2.48 22.86
N ASP A 171 -3.48 -3.25 23.74
CA ASP A 171 -3.77 -2.85 25.12
C ASP A 171 -2.49 -2.65 25.94
N GLU A 172 -1.48 -3.50 25.74
CA GLU A 172 -0.17 -3.37 26.39
C GLU A 172 0.63 -2.15 25.90
N LYS A 173 0.53 -1.82 24.61
CA LYS A 173 1.33 -0.77 23.96
C LYS A 173 0.66 0.60 23.94
N ASN A 174 -0.67 0.65 23.92
CA ASN A 174 -1.44 1.89 23.86
C ASN A 174 -2.35 2.01 25.09
N PRO A 175 -2.00 2.87 26.07
CA PRO A 175 -2.77 3.01 27.32
C PRO A 175 -4.09 3.77 27.12
N ASN A 176 -4.34 4.36 25.95
CA ASN A 176 -5.55 5.13 25.70
C ASN A 176 -6.80 4.25 25.70
N THR A 177 -7.93 4.82 26.09
CA THR A 177 -9.25 4.17 25.95
C THR A 177 -9.68 4.13 24.49
N ASP A 178 -9.53 5.24 23.76
CA ASP A 178 -9.62 5.23 22.30
C ASP A 178 -8.32 4.71 21.72
N LYS A 179 -8.35 3.46 21.26
CA LYS A 179 -7.20 2.80 20.65
C LYS A 179 -6.79 3.38 19.30
N ASN A 180 -7.57 4.28 18.70
CA ASN A 180 -7.11 5.05 17.54
C ASN A 180 -6.28 6.27 17.94
N SER A 181 -6.26 6.67 19.21
CA SER A 181 -5.46 7.82 19.62
C SER A 181 -3.99 7.45 19.81
N PRO A 182 -3.06 8.16 19.15
CA PRO A 182 -1.63 8.06 19.40
C PRO A 182 -1.15 9.02 20.51
N ASP A 183 -2.05 9.75 21.17
CA ASP A 183 -1.67 10.74 22.17
C ASP A 183 -1.02 10.09 23.39
N GLY A 184 0.01 10.75 23.93
CA GLY A 184 0.84 10.19 25.01
C GLY A 184 1.89 9.15 24.56
N LEU A 185 1.76 8.59 23.35
CA LEU A 185 2.80 7.73 22.75
C LEU A 185 3.94 8.58 22.16
N VAL A 186 5.18 8.08 22.28
CA VAL A 186 6.40 8.83 21.95
C VAL A 186 7.14 8.17 20.78
N GLY A 187 7.64 8.99 19.85
CA GLY A 187 8.44 8.51 18.73
C GLY A 187 7.70 7.48 17.89
N VAL A 188 8.39 6.40 17.52
CA VAL A 188 7.84 5.32 16.70
C VAL A 188 6.75 4.53 17.41
N ASP A 189 6.62 4.59 18.73
CA ASP A 189 5.56 3.87 19.45
C ASP A 189 4.17 4.45 19.20
N ARG A 190 4.09 5.67 18.62
CA ARG A 190 2.83 6.25 18.11
C ARG A 190 2.13 5.37 17.08
N ARG A 191 2.84 4.38 16.50
CA ARG A 191 2.32 3.40 15.55
C ARG A 191 1.33 2.40 16.15
N PHE A 192 1.36 2.22 17.47
CA PHE A 192 0.47 1.27 18.16
C PHE A 192 -0.94 1.86 18.33
N VAL A 193 -1.66 1.93 17.21
CA VAL A 193 -3.05 2.39 17.12
C VAL A 193 -3.88 1.38 16.36
N LYS A 194 -5.19 1.34 16.66
CA LYS A 194 -6.13 0.32 16.16
C LYS A 194 -6.32 0.35 14.65
N PHE A 195 -6.06 1.48 14.01
CA PHE A 195 -6.11 1.60 12.55
C PHE A 195 -4.87 1.06 11.84
N ASN A 196 -3.86 0.56 12.58
CA ASN A 196 -2.68 -0.12 12.03
C ASN A 196 -2.75 -1.64 12.30
N GLY A 197 -1.70 -2.33 11.89
CA GLY A 197 -1.50 -3.76 12.07
C GLY A 197 -0.04 -4.15 11.85
N ALA A 198 0.19 -5.46 11.82
CA ALA A 198 1.47 -6.11 11.59
C ALA A 198 1.35 -7.19 10.52
N VAL A 199 2.50 -7.55 9.96
CA VAL A 199 2.68 -8.78 9.18
C VAL A 199 2.75 -9.96 10.16
N GLY A 200 1.91 -10.98 9.98
CA GLY A 200 1.87 -12.15 10.86
C GLY A 200 3.10 -13.06 10.68
N LYS A 201 3.39 -13.91 11.67
CA LYS A 201 4.60 -14.75 11.68
C LYS A 201 4.76 -15.64 10.45
N GLU A 202 3.65 -16.23 9.97
CA GLU A 202 3.66 -17.05 8.76
C GLU A 202 4.00 -16.23 7.52
N GLN A 203 3.47 -15.00 7.43
CA GLN A 203 3.78 -14.08 6.34
C GLN A 203 5.21 -13.53 6.42
N VAL A 204 5.75 -13.30 7.61
CA VAL A 204 7.17 -12.95 7.83
C VAL A 204 8.08 -14.06 7.30
N SER A 205 7.77 -15.33 7.63
CA SER A 205 8.52 -16.49 7.11
C SER A 205 8.38 -16.59 5.58
N TRP A 206 7.17 -16.45 5.05
CA TRP A 206 6.92 -16.48 3.61
C TRP A 206 7.69 -15.37 2.87
N LEU A 207 7.73 -14.15 3.42
CA LEU A 207 8.50 -13.04 2.83
C LEU A 207 9.99 -13.39 2.73
N ASN A 208 10.57 -13.95 3.80
CA ASN A 208 11.96 -14.40 3.80
C ASN A 208 12.22 -15.42 2.68
N ASP A 209 11.35 -16.42 2.54
CA ASP A 209 11.47 -17.46 1.52
C ASP A 209 11.37 -16.87 0.09
N VAL A 210 10.43 -15.95 -0.13
CA VAL A 210 10.26 -15.23 -1.41
C VAL A 210 11.49 -14.41 -1.77
N LEU A 211 12.09 -13.69 -0.81
CA LEU A 211 13.29 -12.88 -1.05
C LEU A 211 14.55 -13.75 -1.27
N GLN A 212 14.66 -14.88 -0.58
CA GLN A 212 15.73 -15.86 -0.80
C GLN A 212 15.65 -16.47 -2.20
N ASP A 213 14.46 -16.87 -2.62
CA ASP A 213 14.21 -17.41 -3.96
C ASP A 213 14.50 -16.35 -5.04
N ALA A 214 13.98 -15.12 -4.88
CA ALA A 214 14.26 -14.02 -5.79
C ALA A 214 15.76 -13.72 -5.91
N SER A 215 16.50 -13.77 -4.79
CA SER A 215 17.96 -13.59 -4.79
C SER A 215 18.69 -14.69 -5.55
N THR A 216 18.27 -15.95 -5.36
CA THR A 216 18.83 -17.12 -6.07
C THR A 216 18.56 -17.04 -7.58
N GLN A 217 17.39 -16.52 -7.96
CA GLN A 217 17.00 -16.31 -9.35
C GLN A 217 17.49 -14.98 -9.94
N HIS A 218 18.29 -14.21 -9.21
CA HIS A 218 18.80 -12.89 -9.61
C HIS A 218 17.70 -11.90 -10.06
N GLN A 219 16.55 -11.93 -9.39
CA GLN A 219 15.44 -11.01 -9.62
C GLN A 219 15.57 -9.75 -8.76
N ASN A 220 15.08 -8.62 -9.28
CA ASN A 220 14.85 -7.41 -8.51
C ASN A 220 13.45 -7.45 -7.89
N VAL A 221 13.32 -7.04 -6.64
CA VAL A 221 12.07 -7.09 -5.90
C VAL A 221 11.55 -5.68 -5.60
N ILE A 222 10.26 -5.48 -5.82
CA ILE A 222 9.50 -4.32 -5.31
C ILE A 222 8.50 -4.84 -4.28
N ILE A 223 8.54 -4.31 -3.06
CA ILE A 223 7.61 -4.65 -1.99
C ILE A 223 6.52 -3.59 -1.91
N CYS A 224 5.28 -4.02 -1.79
CA CYS A 224 4.09 -3.18 -1.72
C CYS A 224 3.33 -3.52 -0.43
N SER A 225 3.03 -2.52 0.39
CA SER A 225 2.28 -2.67 1.64
C SER A 225 1.29 -1.53 1.78
N HIS A 226 0.11 -1.74 2.39
CA HIS A 226 -0.73 -0.58 2.72
C HIS A 226 -0.06 0.28 3.80
N LEU A 227 0.49 -0.35 4.86
CA LEU A 227 1.16 0.36 5.96
C LEU A 227 2.64 0.65 5.64
N PRO A 228 3.11 1.89 5.84
CA PRO A 228 4.52 2.27 5.80
C PRO A 228 5.41 1.40 6.69
N MET A 229 6.61 1.09 6.19
CA MET A 229 7.61 0.29 6.90
C MET A 229 8.88 1.08 7.28
N ASP A 230 9.00 2.35 6.86
CA ASP A 230 10.16 3.19 7.15
C ASP A 230 9.75 4.46 7.91
N PRO A 231 10.29 4.69 9.13
CA PRO A 231 10.04 5.91 9.90
C PRO A 231 10.59 7.19 9.24
N GLY A 232 11.53 7.08 8.31
CA GLY A 232 12.03 8.19 7.50
C GLY A 232 11.06 8.63 6.40
N ALA A 233 10.16 7.75 5.97
CA ALA A 233 9.25 8.01 4.85
C ALA A 233 7.83 8.41 5.28
N SER A 234 7.46 8.22 6.55
CA SER A 234 6.08 8.38 7.04
C SER A 234 6.01 9.02 8.42
N SER A 235 4.82 9.48 8.80
CA SER A 235 4.53 9.86 10.18
C SER A 235 4.59 8.64 11.10
N PRO A 236 5.11 8.78 12.33
CA PRO A 236 5.21 7.65 13.25
C PRO A 236 3.88 6.94 13.57
N ALA A 237 2.76 7.66 13.49
CA ALA A 237 1.44 7.08 13.75
C ALA A 237 0.92 6.21 12.60
N ALA A 238 1.49 6.31 11.40
CA ALA A 238 1.10 5.54 10.22
C ALA A 238 1.91 4.23 10.06
N LEU A 239 2.97 4.03 10.86
CA LEU A 239 3.87 2.89 10.69
C LEU A 239 3.20 1.55 11.01
N MET A 240 3.62 0.52 10.29
CA MET A 240 3.34 -0.88 10.62
C MET A 240 3.86 -1.23 12.02
N TRP A 241 3.10 -1.99 12.81
CA TRP A 241 3.46 -2.30 14.20
C TRP A 241 4.83 -2.99 14.33
N ASN A 242 5.11 -3.97 13.47
CA ASN A 242 6.38 -4.69 13.41
C ASN A 242 7.22 -4.27 12.18
N TYR A 243 7.20 -2.99 11.81
CA TYR A 243 7.99 -2.49 10.69
C TYR A 243 9.48 -2.87 10.82
N ASP A 244 10.01 -2.87 12.04
CA ASP A 244 11.39 -3.19 12.37
C ASP A 244 11.74 -4.66 12.07
N GLU A 245 10.84 -5.58 12.38
CA GLU A 245 10.99 -7.00 12.03
C GLU A 245 10.98 -7.21 10.52
N VAL A 246 10.02 -6.60 9.82
CA VAL A 246 9.91 -6.71 8.36
C VAL A 246 11.13 -6.09 7.68
N MET A 247 11.54 -4.90 8.11
CA MET A 247 12.71 -4.22 7.57
C MET A 247 14.02 -4.95 7.87
N ALA A 248 14.14 -5.63 9.01
CA ALA A 248 15.29 -6.48 9.31
C ALA A 248 15.42 -7.64 8.31
N ILE A 249 14.32 -8.19 7.80
CA ILE A 249 14.34 -9.18 6.72
C ILE A 249 14.71 -8.52 5.40
N VAL A 250 14.06 -7.41 5.04
CA VAL A 250 14.33 -6.69 3.78
C VAL A 250 15.82 -6.36 3.65
N HIS A 251 16.47 -5.88 4.72
CA HIS A 251 17.89 -5.52 4.71
C HIS A 251 18.86 -6.71 4.61
N GLN A 252 18.39 -7.95 4.77
CA GLN A 252 19.23 -9.13 4.54
C GLN A 252 19.44 -9.43 3.05
N TYR A 253 18.60 -8.85 2.17
CA TYR A 253 18.58 -9.18 0.76
C TYR A 253 18.85 -7.97 -0.14
N ASN A 254 19.90 -8.06 -0.96
CA ASN A 254 20.24 -7.04 -1.95
C ASN A 254 19.27 -6.99 -3.15
N CYS A 255 18.36 -7.96 -3.27
CA CYS A 255 17.41 -8.04 -4.38
C CYS A 255 16.29 -7.00 -4.28
N VAL A 256 15.98 -6.49 -3.08
CA VAL A 256 14.93 -5.48 -2.88
C VAL A 256 15.42 -4.13 -3.36
N LYS A 257 14.68 -3.52 -4.30
CA LYS A 257 15.04 -2.22 -4.91
C LYS A 257 14.14 -1.09 -4.47
N ALA A 258 12.88 -1.38 -4.15
CA ALA A 258 11.97 -0.39 -3.63
C ALA A 258 10.91 -0.99 -2.71
N CYS A 259 10.46 -0.22 -1.73
CA CYS A 259 9.23 -0.48 -0.99
C CYS A 259 8.26 0.69 -1.18
N PHE A 260 7.03 0.37 -1.55
CA PHE A 260 5.93 1.33 -1.66
C PHE A 260 4.91 1.11 -0.55
N ALA A 261 4.32 2.20 -0.07
CA ALA A 261 3.13 2.11 0.78
C ALA A 261 2.14 3.26 0.61
N GLY A 262 0.91 3.09 1.13
CA GLY A 262 -0.13 4.11 1.20
C GLY A 262 -0.31 4.62 2.63
N HIS A 263 -1.56 4.76 3.07
CA HIS A 263 -2.00 5.00 4.45
C HIS A 263 -1.62 6.36 5.06
N ASP A 264 -0.37 6.83 4.92
CA ASP A 264 0.00 8.21 5.26
C ASP A 264 -0.35 9.14 4.10
N HIS A 265 -1.48 9.82 4.25
CA HIS A 265 -2.06 10.64 3.19
C HIS A 265 -1.19 11.80 2.73
N LYS A 266 -0.25 12.23 3.58
CA LYS A 266 0.73 13.26 3.25
C LYS A 266 1.76 12.77 2.23
N GLY A 267 1.97 11.46 2.14
CA GLY A 267 3.08 10.86 1.40
C GLY A 267 4.44 11.18 2.02
N GLY A 268 5.50 10.64 1.40
CA GLY A 268 6.87 10.84 1.82
C GLY A 268 7.80 9.86 1.15
N HIS A 269 9.11 10.03 1.31
CA HIS A 269 10.09 9.07 0.81
C HIS A 269 11.38 9.16 1.62
N SER A 270 12.14 8.08 1.60
CA SER A 270 13.48 7.97 2.17
C SER A 270 14.29 7.02 1.29
N VAL A 271 15.61 7.13 1.41
CA VAL A 271 16.54 6.24 0.71
C VAL A 271 17.56 5.78 1.73
N ASP A 272 17.75 4.48 1.84
CA ASP A 272 18.83 3.90 2.62
C ASP A 272 19.83 3.16 1.73
N SER A 273 20.80 2.46 2.33
CA SER A 273 21.85 1.75 1.59
C SER A 273 21.36 0.49 0.86
N HIS A 274 20.14 0.02 1.12
CA HIS A 274 19.58 -1.23 0.59
C HIS A 274 18.50 -0.96 -0.46
N ALA A 275 17.56 -0.05 -0.18
CA ALA A 275 16.39 0.17 -1.03
C ALA A 275 15.87 1.62 -1.00
N PHE A 276 15.07 1.95 -2.02
CA PHE A 276 14.30 3.19 -2.08
C PHE A 276 12.93 3.00 -1.42
N MET A 277 12.60 3.81 -0.42
CA MET A 277 11.32 3.71 0.29
C MET A 277 10.43 4.91 -0.07
N SER A 278 9.19 4.64 -0.48
CA SER A 278 8.25 5.68 -0.90
C SER A 278 6.85 5.43 -0.37
N ILE A 279 6.30 6.44 0.28
CA ILE A 279 4.89 6.52 0.64
C ILE A 279 4.16 7.35 -0.39
N LEU A 280 3.22 6.70 -1.05
CA LEU A 280 2.40 7.26 -2.10
C LEU A 280 1.49 8.33 -1.49
N GLN A 281 1.61 9.56 -2.00
CA GLN A 281 0.69 10.62 -1.61
C GLN A 281 -0.71 10.30 -2.13
N THR A 282 -1.70 10.50 -1.28
CA THR A 282 -3.07 10.05 -1.56
C THR A 282 -3.84 11.01 -2.45
N THR A 283 -4.85 10.44 -3.11
CA THR A 283 -5.70 11.07 -4.12
C THR A 283 -6.65 12.15 -3.58
N THR A 284 -6.74 12.31 -2.26
CA THR A 284 -7.64 13.26 -1.60
C THR A 284 -7.07 14.67 -1.50
N TYR A 285 -5.78 14.90 -1.75
CA TYR A 285 -5.15 16.22 -1.57
C TYR A 285 -4.52 16.81 -2.83
N THR A 286 -4.00 15.98 -3.73
CA THR A 286 -3.31 16.40 -4.95
C THR A 286 -3.21 15.22 -5.92
N MET A 287 -3.33 15.48 -7.22
CA MET A 287 -3.29 14.45 -8.25
C MET A 287 -1.94 13.71 -8.28
N PHE A 288 -1.87 12.52 -7.68
CA PHE A 288 -0.77 11.59 -7.93
C PHE A 288 -1.31 10.23 -8.36
N ALA A 289 -1.62 10.13 -9.66
CA ALA A 289 -1.42 8.89 -10.40
C ALA A 289 0.00 8.96 -10.97
N SER A 290 0.95 8.35 -10.28
CA SER A 290 2.33 8.28 -10.79
C SER A 290 2.49 7.08 -11.70
N VAL A 291 3.32 7.23 -12.74
CA VAL A 291 3.88 6.08 -13.44
C VAL A 291 5.26 5.84 -12.85
N ALA A 292 5.42 4.72 -12.15
CA ALA A 292 6.74 4.27 -11.75
C ALA A 292 7.45 3.70 -12.97
N LYS A 293 8.65 4.20 -13.26
CA LYS A 293 9.51 3.74 -14.36
C LYS A 293 10.77 3.12 -13.76
N PHE A 294 11.00 1.84 -14.03
CA PHE A 294 12.24 1.16 -13.67
C PHE A 294 13.12 1.04 -14.92
N VAL A 295 14.34 1.54 -14.83
CA VAL A 295 15.35 1.61 -15.90
C VAL A 295 16.51 0.67 -15.59
#